data_AF-A0A6A3ZR06-F1
#
_entry.id   AF-A0A6A3ZR06-F1
#
_cell.length_a   1.000
_cell.length_b   1.000
_cell.length_c   1.000
_cell.angle_alpha   90.00
_cell.angle_beta   90.00
_cell.angle_gamma   90.00
#
_symmetry.space_group_name_H-M   'P 1'
#
loop_
_entity.id
_entity.type
_entity.pdbx_description
1 polymer ?
#
loop_
_entity_poly.entity_id
_entity_poly.type
_entity_poly.pdbx_seq_one_letter_code
_entity_poly.pdbx_strand_id
1 'polypeptide(L)'
;MRKLLMLHRPTIRIRSSRSNVCDICAIYHAGMRGGVTADKTEELGHHNESAQPMRHDKTSYSSDHAVIIMDYSQNLTIPSVSNTPSQWYFCSLFLVSCFGIYYENDGVQTNYIYDESTGGKCSDQINSMLAHFIETKLVPAGKTKMTV
;
A
#
# COMPACT_ATOMS: atom_id res chain seq x y z
N MET A 1 -2.76 8.39 13.03
CA MET A 1 -1.96 8.78 11.84
C MET A 1 -1.94 10.29 11.55
N ARG A 2 -3.07 10.99 11.32
CA ARG A 2 -3.04 12.41 10.90
C ARG A 2 -2.26 13.36 11.83
N LYS A 3 -2.37 13.18 13.15
CA LYS A 3 -1.60 13.97 14.14
C LYS A 3 -0.09 13.74 14.05
N LEU A 4 0.34 12.50 13.75
CA LEU A 4 1.76 12.15 13.57
C LEU A 4 2.31 12.71 12.25
N LEU A 5 1.51 12.64 11.17
CA LEU A 5 1.85 13.25 9.88
C LEU A 5 2.05 14.76 10.00
N MET A 6 1.14 15.46 10.68
CA MET A 6 1.29 16.91 10.90
C MET A 6 2.53 17.26 11.74
N LEU A 7 2.92 16.40 12.69
CA LEU A 7 4.05 16.64 13.58
C LEU A 7 5.40 16.39 12.89
N HIS A 8 5.51 15.36 12.06
CA HIS A 8 6.79 14.94 11.46
C HIS A 8 6.94 15.35 9.99
N ARG A 9 5.83 15.68 9.30
CA ARG A 9 5.77 16.03 7.87
C ARG A 9 4.73 17.14 7.62
N PRO A 10 5.01 18.38 8.02
CA PRO A 10 4.06 19.49 7.91
C PRO A 10 3.65 19.84 6.47
N THR A 11 4.39 19.35 5.47
CA THR A 11 4.10 19.45 4.03
C THR A 11 2.99 18.50 3.56
N ILE A 12 2.70 17.42 4.29
CA ILE A 12 1.65 16.45 3.96
C ILE A 12 0.40 16.80 4.79
N ARG A 13 -0.48 17.66 4.25
CA ARG A 13 -1.69 18.12 4.94
C ARG A 13 -2.94 17.41 4.44
N ILE A 14 -3.62 16.70 5.34
CA ILE A 14 -4.91 16.07 5.08
C ILE A 14 -6.00 16.96 5.68
N ARG A 15 -6.71 17.72 4.83
CA ARG A 15 -7.72 18.69 5.29
C ARG A 15 -9.11 18.08 5.50
N SER A 16 -9.43 17.03 4.76
CA SER A 16 -10.75 16.40 4.83
C SER A 16 -10.78 15.35 5.93
N SER A 17 -11.84 15.37 6.75
CA SER A 17 -12.10 14.27 7.69
C SER A 17 -12.40 12.95 6.96
N ARG A 18 -12.93 13.05 5.74
CA ARG A 18 -13.43 11.95 4.90
C ARG A 18 -12.41 11.34 3.94
N SER A 19 -11.21 11.94 3.80
CA SER A 19 -10.17 11.43 2.90
C SER A 19 -8.85 11.29 3.64
N ASN A 20 -8.06 10.30 3.27
CA ASN A 20 -6.68 10.13 3.76
C ASN A 20 -5.65 10.66 2.75
N VAL A 21 -6.10 11.22 1.64
CA VAL A 21 -5.26 11.84 0.62
C VAL A 21 -4.89 13.26 1.08
N CYS A 22 -3.61 13.64 0.97
CA CYS A 22 -3.20 15.00 1.25
C CYS A 22 -3.74 15.97 0.19
N ASP A 23 -3.76 17.26 0.52
CA ASP A 23 -4.23 18.31 -0.38
C ASP A 23 -3.44 18.36 -1.69
N ILE A 24 -2.13 18.18 -1.63
CA ILE A 24 -1.26 18.14 -2.82
C ILE A 24 -1.59 16.93 -3.73
N CYS A 25 -1.67 15.71 -3.19
CA CYS A 25 -2.08 14.53 -3.98
C CYS A 25 -3.49 14.70 -4.56
N ALA A 26 -4.42 15.29 -3.81
CA ALA A 26 -5.78 15.55 -4.32
C ALA A 26 -5.77 16.50 -5.53
N ILE A 27 -4.91 17.52 -5.53
CA ILE A 27 -4.70 18.44 -6.67
C ILE A 27 -4.12 17.69 -7.87
N TYR A 28 -3.07 16.88 -7.67
CA TYR A 28 -2.48 16.09 -8.76
C TYR A 28 -3.49 15.10 -9.37
N HIS A 29 -4.23 14.37 -8.53
CA HIS A 29 -5.27 13.44 -9.01
C HIS A 29 -6.38 14.17 -9.79
N ALA A 30 -6.77 15.38 -9.37
CA ALA A 30 -7.71 16.18 -10.13
C ALA A 30 -7.13 16.62 -11.49
N GLY A 31 -5.87 17.05 -11.52
CA GLY A 31 -5.16 17.47 -12.73
C GLY A 31 -4.89 16.34 -13.74
N MET A 32 -4.87 15.09 -13.28
CA MET A 32 -4.70 13.90 -14.13
C MET A 32 -6.02 13.37 -14.72
N ARG A 33 -7.19 13.81 -14.24
CA ARG A 33 -8.50 13.37 -14.80
C ARG A 33 -8.68 13.73 -16.28
N GLY A 34 -8.01 14.77 -16.77
CA GLY A 34 -8.03 15.18 -18.17
C GLY A 34 -6.96 14.52 -19.04
N GLY A 35 -6.19 13.56 -18.50
CA GLY A 35 -5.09 12.90 -19.19
C GLY A 35 -3.82 12.87 -18.32
N VAL A 36 -3.17 11.71 -18.32
CA VAL A 36 -1.91 11.44 -17.61
C VAL A 36 -0.77 11.71 -18.59
N THR A 37 0.17 12.57 -18.18
CA THR A 37 1.41 12.85 -18.92
C THR A 37 2.61 12.51 -18.03
N ALA A 38 3.76 12.20 -18.65
CA ALA A 38 4.98 11.84 -17.92
C ALA A 38 5.36 12.92 -16.88
N ASP A 39 5.34 14.19 -17.28
CA ASP A 39 5.66 15.33 -16.40
C ASP A 39 4.78 15.37 -15.14
N LYS A 40 3.47 15.12 -15.29
CA LYS A 40 2.53 15.09 -14.15
C LYS A 40 2.77 13.91 -13.23
N THR A 41 3.21 12.77 -13.79
CA THR A 41 3.56 11.57 -13.01
C THR A 41 4.87 11.76 -12.25
N GLU A 42 5.86 12.42 -12.86
CA GLU A 42 7.14 12.74 -12.25
C GLU A 42 6.98 13.75 -11.10
N GLU A 43 6.18 14.80 -11.30
CA GLU A 43 5.88 15.80 -10.27
C GLU A 43 5.18 15.18 -9.04
N LEU A 44 4.26 14.24 -9.27
CA LEU A 44 3.64 13.43 -8.20
C LEU A 44 4.67 12.51 -7.53
N GLY A 45 5.62 11.97 -8.29
CA GLY A 45 6.75 11.19 -7.79
C GLY A 45 7.59 11.99 -6.79
N HIS A 46 8.01 13.20 -7.16
CA HIS A 46 8.74 14.11 -6.27
C HIS A 46 7.96 14.49 -5.01
N HIS A 47 6.64 14.66 -5.11
CA HIS A 47 5.81 14.86 -3.92
C HIS A 47 5.84 13.63 -2.99
N ASN A 48 5.79 12.42 -3.55
CA ASN A 48 5.87 11.18 -2.79
C ASN A 48 7.25 10.94 -2.15
N GLU A 49 8.33 11.51 -2.69
CA GLU A 49 9.65 11.52 -2.04
C GLU A 49 9.61 12.20 -0.67
N SER A 50 8.74 13.20 -0.47
CA SER A 50 8.56 13.83 0.85
C SER A 50 7.97 12.87 1.90
N ALA A 51 7.32 11.79 1.47
CA ALA A 51 6.84 10.71 2.33
C ALA A 51 7.88 9.57 2.48
N GLN A 52 8.91 9.50 1.62
CA GLN A 52 9.90 8.43 1.66
C GLN A 52 10.69 8.30 2.96
N PRO A 53 11.09 9.37 3.68
CA PRO A 53 11.87 9.15 4.90
C PRO A 53 11.00 8.65 6.07
N MET A 54 9.67 8.63 5.94
CA MET A 54 8.83 7.83 6.84
C MET A 54 9.01 6.31 6.63
N ARG A 55 9.55 5.90 5.47
CA ARG A 55 9.94 4.52 5.16
C ARG A 55 11.39 4.21 5.60
N HIS A 56 12.17 5.23 5.98
CA HIS A 56 13.61 5.15 6.22
C HIS A 56 14.08 5.92 7.47
N ASP A 57 13.31 5.92 8.56
CA ASP A 57 13.89 6.23 9.88
C ASP A 57 14.69 5.01 10.36
N LYS A 58 15.80 4.68 9.69
CA LYS A 58 16.66 3.53 10.04
C LYS A 58 17.39 3.72 11.39
N THR A 59 17.38 4.92 11.94
CA THR A 59 18.15 5.25 13.13
C THR A 59 17.30 5.08 14.38
N SER A 60 17.48 3.95 15.07
CA SER A 60 17.03 3.62 16.43
C SER A 60 15.79 2.72 16.61
N TYR A 61 15.56 1.71 15.76
CA TYR A 61 14.58 0.67 16.11
C TYR A 61 15.26 -0.50 16.82
N SER A 62 14.92 -0.66 18.11
CA SER A 62 15.23 -1.86 18.90
C SER A 62 14.72 -3.10 18.17
N SER A 63 15.45 -4.22 18.29
CA SER A 63 15.05 -5.57 17.85
C SER A 63 13.69 -6.01 18.37
N ASP A 64 13.08 -5.28 19.30
CA ASP A 64 11.76 -5.58 19.85
C ASP A 64 10.61 -5.12 18.95
N HIS A 65 10.85 -4.15 18.05
CA HIS A 65 9.79 -3.59 17.22
C HIS A 65 9.69 -4.32 15.87
N ALA A 66 8.48 -4.39 15.31
CA ALA A 66 8.23 -4.89 13.97
C ALA A 66 8.01 -3.71 13.03
N VAL A 67 8.89 -3.56 12.03
CA VAL A 67 8.72 -2.54 10.99
C VAL A 67 8.10 -3.20 9.77
N ILE A 68 6.87 -2.80 9.46
CA ILE A 68 6.13 -3.28 8.29
C ILE A 68 5.79 -2.10 7.36
N ILE A 69 6.08 -2.28 6.08
CA ILE A 69 5.72 -1.34 5.01
C ILE A 69 4.55 -1.97 4.25
N MET A 70 3.45 -1.25 4.14
CA MET A 70 2.25 -1.71 3.43
C MET A 70 2.09 -0.93 2.12
N ASP A 71 1.81 -1.64 1.04
CA ASP A 71 1.49 -1.09 -0.26
C ASP A 71 0.21 -1.72 -0.80
N TYR A 72 -0.56 -0.95 -1.58
CA TYR A 72 -1.83 -1.39 -2.14
C TYR A 72 -1.95 -0.95 -3.58
N SER A 73 -2.10 -1.93 -4.47
CA SER A 73 -2.26 -1.75 -5.91
C SER A 73 -3.58 -2.34 -6.36
N GLN A 74 -4.36 -1.58 -7.13
CA GLN A 74 -5.65 -2.00 -7.68
C GLN A 74 -5.59 -2.08 -9.20
N ASN A 75 -6.53 -2.81 -9.79
CA ASN A 75 -6.69 -2.93 -11.24
C ASN A 75 -5.43 -3.47 -11.94
N LEU A 76 -4.72 -4.38 -11.28
CA LEU A 76 -3.57 -5.04 -11.90
C LEU A 76 -4.08 -6.04 -12.94
N THR A 77 -3.56 -5.92 -14.15
CA THR A 77 -3.75 -6.92 -15.20
C THR A 77 -2.75 -8.05 -14.99
N ILE A 78 -3.24 -9.28 -14.98
CA ILE A 78 -2.35 -10.45 -14.98
C ILE A 78 -1.77 -10.56 -16.39
N PRO A 79 -0.44 -10.50 -16.57
CA PRO A 79 0.15 -10.55 -17.90
C PRO A 79 -0.20 -11.87 -18.59
N SER A 80 -0.82 -11.78 -19.77
CA SER A 80 -0.97 -12.91 -20.67
C SER A 80 0.20 -12.93 -21.65
N VAL A 81 0.92 -14.04 -21.66
CA VAL A 81 2.00 -14.31 -22.60
C VAL A 81 1.48 -15.30 -23.66
N SER A 82 2.10 -15.34 -24.83
CA SER A 82 1.64 -16.17 -25.96
C SER A 82 1.57 -17.68 -25.65
N ASN A 83 2.29 -18.13 -24.62
CA ASN A 83 2.31 -19.50 -24.10
C ASN A 83 1.41 -19.69 -22.86
N THR A 84 0.59 -18.70 -22.48
CA THR A 84 -0.37 -18.82 -21.39
C THR A 84 -1.44 -19.85 -21.76
N PRO A 85 -1.62 -20.93 -20.99
CA PRO A 85 -2.64 -21.95 -21.27
C PRO A 85 -4.03 -21.31 -21.37
N SER A 86 -4.92 -21.86 -22.21
CA SER A 86 -6.24 -21.27 -22.49
C SER A 86 -7.09 -21.00 -21.24
N GLN A 87 -6.92 -21.78 -20.18
CA GLN A 87 -7.59 -21.55 -18.89
C GLN A 87 -7.07 -20.29 -18.17
N TRP A 88 -5.77 -20.00 -18.30
CA TRP A 88 -5.12 -18.81 -17.75
C TRP A 88 -5.39 -17.56 -18.60
N TYR A 89 -5.71 -17.71 -19.89
CA TYR A 89 -6.18 -16.61 -20.74
C TYR A 89 -7.46 -16.00 -20.16
N PHE A 90 -8.44 -16.82 -19.74
CA PHE A 90 -9.64 -16.30 -19.08
C PHE A 90 -9.33 -15.68 -17.71
N CYS A 91 -8.40 -16.27 -16.94
CA CYS A 91 -7.92 -15.66 -15.69
C CYS A 91 -7.21 -14.31 -15.89
N SER A 92 -6.58 -14.09 -17.04
CA SER A 92 -5.91 -12.82 -17.38
C SER A 92 -6.87 -11.68 -17.70
N LEU A 93 -8.15 -11.98 -17.92
CA LEU A 93 -9.20 -10.98 -18.13
C LEU A 93 -9.70 -10.38 -16.82
N PHE A 94 -9.34 -10.96 -15.66
CA PHE A 94 -9.73 -10.44 -14.36
C PHE A 94 -8.74 -9.36 -13.90
N LEU A 95 -9.30 -8.27 -13.39
CA LEU A 95 -8.55 -7.28 -12.63
C LEU A 95 -8.36 -7.82 -11.22
N VAL A 96 -7.10 -7.84 -10.77
CA VAL A 96 -6.77 -8.24 -9.40
C VAL A 96 -6.27 -7.04 -8.61
N SER A 97 -6.55 -7.08 -7.32
CA SER A 97 -5.97 -6.19 -6.32
C SER A 97 -4.83 -6.91 -5.60
N CYS A 98 -3.75 -6.19 -5.32
CA CYS A 98 -2.60 -6.68 -4.58
C CYS A 98 -2.40 -5.82 -3.33
N PHE A 99 -2.32 -6.48 -2.18
CA PHE A 99 -1.90 -5.87 -0.92
C PHE A 99 -0.56 -6.46 -0.50
N GLY A 100 0.49 -5.66 -0.55
CA GLY A 100 1.85 -6.05 -0.20
C GLY A 100 2.20 -5.61 1.22
N ILE A 101 2.76 -6.51 2.00
CA ILE A 101 3.36 -6.23 3.31
C ILE A 101 4.83 -6.64 3.25
N TYR A 102 5.72 -5.65 3.34
CA TYR A 102 7.15 -5.88 3.45
C TYR A 102 7.57 -5.77 4.91
N TYR A 103 8.20 -6.82 5.41
CA TYR A 103 8.70 -6.90 6.78
C TYR A 103 10.21 -6.67 6.78
N GLU A 104 10.62 -5.50 7.26
CA GLU A 104 12.03 -5.07 7.21
C GLU A 104 12.92 -6.00 8.01
N ASN A 105 12.45 -6.52 9.15
CA ASN A 105 13.27 -7.33 10.05
C ASN A 105 13.76 -8.62 9.40
N ASP A 106 12.96 -9.22 8.52
CA ASP A 106 13.33 -10.45 7.77
C ASP A 106 13.71 -10.14 6.32
N GLY A 107 13.49 -8.91 5.84
CA GLY A 107 13.67 -8.53 4.44
C GLY A 107 12.70 -9.22 3.47
N VAL A 108 11.54 -9.70 3.95
CA VAL A 108 10.59 -10.50 3.16
C VAL A 108 9.35 -9.70 2.79
N GLN A 109 8.98 -9.76 1.51
CA GLN A 109 7.71 -9.24 1.00
C GLN A 109 6.64 -10.33 0.92
N THR A 110 5.51 -10.11 1.58
CA THR A 110 4.31 -10.94 1.46
C THR A 110 3.25 -10.21 0.65
N ASN A 111 2.85 -10.76 -0.51
CA ASN A 111 1.82 -10.16 -1.35
C ASN A 111 0.54 -10.99 -1.28
N TYR A 112 -0.57 -10.34 -0.96
CA TYR A 112 -1.91 -10.91 -1.03
C TYR A 112 -2.57 -10.46 -2.32
N ILE A 113 -2.92 -11.42 -3.18
CA ILE A 113 -3.59 -11.19 -4.46
C ILE A 113 -5.03 -11.68 -4.33
N TYR A 114 -5.99 -10.83 -4.69
CA TYR A 114 -7.41 -11.19 -4.67
C TYR A 114 -8.16 -10.55 -5.83
N ASP A 115 -9.22 -11.22 -6.31
CA ASP A 115 -10.11 -10.67 -7.33
C ASP A 115 -11.24 -9.85 -6.67
N GLU A 116 -11.75 -8.84 -7.39
CA GLU A 116 -12.84 -7.99 -6.92
C GLU A 116 -14.24 -8.60 -7.16
N SER A 117 -14.33 -9.83 -7.72
CA SER A 117 -15.60 -10.46 -8.09
C SER A 117 -16.44 -10.87 -6.88
N THR A 118 -15.80 -11.12 -5.74
CA THR A 118 -16.45 -11.33 -4.44
C THR A 118 -16.42 -10.06 -3.60
N GLY A 119 -17.49 -9.27 -3.73
CA GLY A 119 -17.64 -7.94 -3.14
C GLY A 119 -17.58 -7.86 -1.61
N GLY A 120 -17.02 -6.74 -1.14
CA GLY A 120 -17.03 -6.28 0.25
C GLY A 120 -16.02 -5.16 0.45
N LYS A 121 -16.43 -4.02 1.03
CA LYS A 121 -15.68 -2.75 1.09
C LYS A 121 -14.20 -2.92 1.48
N CYS A 122 -13.33 -2.50 0.55
CA CYS A 122 -11.88 -2.25 0.59
C CYS A 122 -11.15 -2.35 1.96
N SER A 123 -11.67 -1.74 3.04
CA SER A 123 -11.00 -1.75 4.34
C SER A 123 -11.05 -3.08 5.10
N ASP A 124 -12.15 -3.84 4.98
CA ASP A 124 -12.34 -5.04 5.81
C ASP A 124 -11.46 -6.19 5.33
N GLN A 125 -11.27 -6.28 4.01
CA GLN A 125 -10.32 -7.19 3.38
C GLN A 125 -8.88 -6.85 3.79
N ILE A 126 -8.50 -5.56 3.75
CA ILE A 126 -7.17 -5.12 4.20
C ILE A 126 -6.94 -5.46 5.67
N ASN A 127 -7.93 -5.21 6.52
CA ASN A 127 -7.86 -5.56 7.94
C ASN A 127 -7.71 -7.07 8.15
N SER A 128 -8.42 -7.89 7.37
CA SER A 128 -8.31 -9.35 7.42
C SER A 128 -6.93 -9.85 6.98
N MET A 129 -6.40 -9.32 5.87
CA MET A 129 -5.06 -9.66 5.38
C MET A 129 -3.96 -9.22 6.35
N LEU A 130 -4.11 -8.05 6.96
CA LEU A 130 -3.20 -7.56 8.00
C LEU A 130 -3.28 -8.43 9.27
N ALA A 131 -4.48 -8.79 9.71
CA ALA A 131 -4.67 -9.68 10.86
C ALA A 131 -4.02 -11.04 10.60
N HIS A 132 -4.26 -11.63 9.43
CA HIS A 132 -3.62 -12.87 9.00
C HIS A 132 -2.09 -12.75 9.01
N PHE A 133 -1.53 -11.65 8.50
CA PHE A 133 -0.08 -11.42 8.52
C PHE A 133 0.47 -11.35 9.95
N ILE A 134 -0.20 -10.61 10.84
CA ILE A 134 0.21 -10.50 12.25
C ILE A 134 0.23 -11.88 12.90
N GLU A 135 -0.84 -12.66 12.74
CA GLU A 135 -0.98 -13.97 13.38
C GLU A 135 -0.01 -15.03 12.83
N THR A 136 0.29 -14.98 11.53
CA THR A 136 1.13 -16.01 10.88
C THR A 136 2.61 -15.66 10.79
N LYS A 137 2.98 -14.38 10.84
CA LYS A 137 4.37 -13.92 10.70
C LYS A 137 4.90 -13.23 11.95
N LEU A 138 4.16 -12.25 12.48
CA LEU A 138 4.67 -11.42 13.58
C LEU A 138 4.59 -12.13 14.94
N VAL A 139 3.49 -12.79 15.25
CA VAL A 139 3.31 -13.52 16.52
C VAL A 139 4.31 -14.68 16.63
N PRO A 140 4.52 -15.53 15.61
CA PRO A 140 5.56 -16.57 15.66
C PRO A 140 6.99 -16.02 15.75
N ALA A 141 7.23 -14.82 15.22
CA ALA A 141 8.51 -14.11 15.37
C ALA A 141 8.71 -13.49 16.77
N GLY A 142 7.81 -13.76 17.74
CA GLY A 142 7.90 -13.28 19.11
C GLY A 142 7.54 -11.80 19.28
N LYS A 143 6.95 -11.17 18.25
CA LYS A 143 6.52 -9.76 18.31
C LYS A 143 5.18 -9.68 19.01
N THR A 144 5.07 -8.80 20.00
CA THR A 144 3.82 -8.56 20.71
C THR A 144 2.77 -7.95 19.78
N LYS A 145 1.58 -8.56 19.76
CA LYS A 145 0.41 -8.04 19.03
C LYS A 145 0.11 -6.62 19.52
N MET A 146 0.10 -5.64 18.62
CA MET A 146 -0.50 -4.34 18.94
C MET A 146 -2.02 -4.54 19.05
N THR A 147 -2.52 -4.56 20.27
CA THR A 147 -3.95 -4.36 20.54
C THR A 147 -4.22 -2.87 20.32
N VAL A 148 -4.98 -2.54 19.27
CA VAL A 148 -5.50 -1.18 19.05
C VAL A 148 -6.71 -0.97 19.93
#